data_AF-A0A6A8QCG4-F1
#
_entry.id   AF-A0A6A8QCG4-F1
#
_cell.length_a   1.000
_cell.length_b   1.000
_cell.length_c   1.000
_cell.angle_alpha   90.00
_cell.angle_beta   90.00
_cell.angle_gamma   90.00
#
_symmetry.space_group_name_H-M   'P 1'
#
loop_
_entity.id
_entity.type
_entity.pdbx_description
1 polymer ?
#
loop_
_entity_poly.entity_id
_entity_poly.type
_entity_poly.pdbx_seq_one_letter_code
_entity_poly.pdbx_strand_id
1 'polypeptide(L)' 'MPRLIEQDDGSAVKELLAKGIPAYYSEDDTPDGLLIRENPDGTKQLVRVNFDGDDTVIRDL' A
#
# COMPACT_ATOMS: atom_id res chain seq x y z
N MET A 1 -3.26 0.03 -12.32
CA MET A 1 -2.09 -0.73 -11.85
C MET A 1 -1.64 -0.08 -10.54
N PRO A 2 -1.97 -0.64 -9.36
CA PRO A 2 -1.38 -0.17 -8.11
C PRO A 2 0.14 -0.33 -8.18
N ARG A 3 0.88 0.70 -7.79
CA ARG A 3 2.35 0.67 -7.85
C ARG A 3 2.84 -0.02 -6.58
N LEU A 4 3.20 -1.29 -6.72
CA LEU A 4 3.83 -2.07 -5.67
C LEU A 4 5.30 -1.63 -5.55
N ILE A 5 5.71 -1.25 -4.34
CA ILE A 5 7.08 -0.90 -4.03
C ILE A 5 7.68 -2.07 -3.26
N GLU A 6 8.57 -2.85 -3.91
CA GLU A 6 9.52 -3.71 -3.19
C GLU A 6 10.46 -2.82 -2.37
N GLN A 7 10.96 -3.32 -1.21
CA GLN A 7 11.80 -2.61 -0.22
C GLN A 7 13.01 -1.86 -0.82
N ASP A 8 12.75 -0.76 -1.50
CA ASP A 8 13.61 0.40 -1.61
C ASP A 8 13.54 1.13 -0.26
N ASP A 9 14.48 2.02 0.07
CA ASP A 9 14.67 2.67 1.40
C ASP A 9 13.48 3.58 1.89
N GLY A 10 12.24 3.25 1.55
CA GLY A 10 11.02 4.03 1.75
C GLY A 10 10.92 5.23 0.81
N SER A 11 11.92 5.47 -0.04
CA SER A 11 12.04 6.65 -0.91
C SER A 11 10.91 6.72 -1.93
N ALA A 12 10.61 5.61 -2.60
CA ALA A 12 9.52 5.54 -3.58
C ALA A 12 8.13 5.69 -2.94
N VAL A 13 7.93 5.20 -1.71
CA VAL A 13 6.68 5.39 -0.96
C VAL A 13 6.47 6.87 -0.67
N LYS A 14 7.48 7.56 -0.13
CA LYS A 14 7.41 9.01 0.17
C LYS A 14 7.12 9.84 -1.07
N GLU A 15 7.72 9.50 -2.22
CA GLU A 15 7.49 10.22 -3.47
C GLU A 15 6.04 10.07 -3.96
N LEU A 16 5.44 8.88 -3.84
CA LEU A 16 4.04 8.66 -4.21
C LEU A 16 3.09 9.46 -3.31
N LEU A 17 3.31 9.41 -2.00
CA LEU A 17 2.48 10.13 -1.03
C LEU A 17 2.59 11.64 -1.22
N ALA A 18 3.78 12.18 -1.48
CA ALA A 18 3.99 13.58 -1.80
C ALA A 18 3.27 14.03 -3.08
N LYS A 19 2.98 13.09 -4.01
CA LYS A 19 2.19 13.33 -5.23
C LYS A 19 0.68 13.12 -5.03
N GLY A 20 0.23 12.80 -3.81
CA GLY A 20 -1.18 12.51 -3.56
C GLY A 20 -1.63 11.14 -4.07
N ILE A 21 -0.68 10.21 -4.28
CA ILE A 21 -0.96 8.87 -4.78
C ILE A 21 -0.82 7.87 -3.63
N PRO A 22 -1.83 7.02 -3.36
CA PRO A 22 -1.69 5.95 -2.39
C PRO A 22 -0.55 5.00 -2.75
N ALA A 23 0.25 4.64 -1.75
CA ALA A 23 1.36 3.70 -1.90
C ALA A 23 0.93 2.31 -1.41
N TYR A 24 1.38 1.27 -2.11
CA TYR A 24 1.15 -0.12 -1.75
C TYR A 24 2.49 -0.80 -1.53
N TYR A 25 2.66 -1.42 -0.36
CA TYR A 25 3.89 -2.12 0.01
C TYR A 25 3.58 -3.27 0.98
N SER A 26 4.58 -4.11 1.21
CA SER A 26 4.58 -5.14 2.26
C SER A 26 5.77 -4.92 3.17
N GLU A 27 5.58 -5.17 4.46
CA GLU A 27 6.63 -5.27 5.47
C GLU A 27 6.87 -6.76 5.84
N ASP A 28 7.91 -7.04 6.62
CA ASP A 28 8.29 -8.41 6.99
C ASP A 28 7.18 -9.17 7.74
N ASP A 29 6.26 -8.46 8.39
CA ASP A 29 5.12 -9.00 9.13
C ASP A 29 3.79 -8.94 8.34
N THR A 30 3.82 -8.43 7.10
CA THR A 30 2.62 -8.36 6.25
C THR A 30 2.23 -9.77 5.79
N PRO A 31 1.00 -10.25 6.09
CA PRO A 31 0.60 -11.60 5.72
C PRO A 31 0.57 -11.81 4.20
N ASP A 32 0.89 -13.03 3.76
CA ASP A 32 0.88 -13.40 2.35
C ASP A 32 -0.44 -13.07 1.65
N GLY A 33 -0.33 -12.46 0.48
CA GLY A 33 -1.47 -12.04 -0.33
C GLY A 33 -2.21 -10.82 0.19
N LEU A 34 -1.67 -10.12 1.20
CA LEU A 34 -2.12 -8.81 1.66
C LEU A 34 -1.03 -7.76 1.42
N LEU A 35 -1.45 -6.50 1.39
CA LEU A 35 -0.58 -5.34 1.23
C LEU A 35 -1.03 -4.23 2.18
N ILE A 36 -0.08 -3.40 2.61
CA ILE A 36 -0.34 -2.15 3.29
C ILE A 36 -0.60 -1.10 2.22
N ARG A 37 -1.78 -0.48 2.28
CA ARG A 37 -2.11 0.73 1.54
C ARG A 37 -1.93 1.92 2.46
N GLU A 38 -1.00 2.81 2.12
CA GLU A 38 -0.82 4.10 2.78
C GLU A 38 -1.39 5.20 1.89
N ASN A 39 -2.34 5.97 2.43
CA ASN A 39 -2.95 7.10 1.74
C ASN A 39 -2.14 8.38 2.02
N PRO A 40 -2.24 9.40 1.14
CA PRO A 40 -1.55 10.68 1.32
C PRO A 40 -1.90 11.44 2.60
N ASP A 41 -3.04 11.13 3.23
CA ASP A 41 -3.44 11.68 4.53
C ASP A 41 -2.77 10.98 5.73
N GLY A 42 -1.93 9.97 5.46
CA GLY A 42 -1.24 9.17 6.45
C GLY A 42 -2.04 7.98 6.97
N THR A 43 -3.29 7.78 6.53
CA THR A 43 -4.07 6.59 6.92
C THR A 43 -3.48 5.34 6.28
N LYS A 44 -3.40 4.26 7.06
CA LYS A 44 -2.87 2.97 6.62
C LYS A 44 -3.92 1.89 6.77
N GLN A 45 -3.99 1.00 5.79
CA GLN A 45 -4.96 -0.08 5.76
C GLN A 45 -4.31 -1.36 5.24
N LEU A 46 -4.64 -2.48 5.86
CA LEU A 46 -4.30 -3.78 5.31
C LEU A 46 -5.37 -4.16 4.29
N VAL A 47 -4.95 -4.35 3.04
CA VAL A 47 -5.84 -4.62 1.91
C VAL A 47 -5.47 -5.91 1.20
N ARG A 48 -6.45 -6.55 0.59
CA ARG A 48 -6.23 -7.51 -0.48
C ARG A 48 -6.46 -6.80 -1.81
N VAL A 49 -5.41 -6.73 -2.63
CA VAL A 49 -5.51 -6.12 -3.97
C VAL A 49 -6.22 -7.07 -4.91
N ASN A 50 -7.23 -6.57 -5.61
CA ASN A 50 -7.95 -7.28 -6.66
C ASN A 50 -7.60 -6.66 -8.01
N PHE A 51 -7.11 -7.46 -8.96
CA PHE A 51 -6.73 -6.94 -10.28
C PHE A 51 -7.93 -6.61 -11.19
N ASP A 52 -9.09 -7.18 -10.88
CA ASP A 52 -10.32 -7.03 -11.65
C ASP A 52 -11.29 -5.97 -11.07
N GLY A 53 -10.94 -5.30 -9.98
CA GLY A 53 -11.84 -4.36 -9.31
C GLY A 53 -11.21 -3.63 -8.12
N ASP A 54 -12.06 -3.20 -7.18
CA ASP A 54 -11.60 -2.48 -6.00
C ASP A 54 -10.89 -3.39 -4.98
N ASP A 55 -9.91 -2.81 -4.30
CA ASP A 55 -9.23 -3.47 -3.19
C ASP A 55 -10.20 -3.75 -2.04
N THR A 56 -10.05 -4.93 -1.43
CA THR A 56 -10.81 -5.27 -0.23
C THR A 56 -10.03 -4.83 1.00
N VAL A 57 -10.57 -3.86 1.75
CA VAL A 57 -10.01 -3.45 3.05
C VAL A 57 -10.30 -4.54 4.08
N ILE A 58 -9.25 -5.08 4.69
CA ILE A 58 -9.34 -6.09 5.75
C ILE A 58 -9.45 -5.41 7.11
N ARG A 59 -8.59 -4.41 7.38
CA ARG A 59 -8.60 -3.58 8.59
C ARG A 59 -7.77 -2.31 8.41
N ASP A 60 -8.05 -1.31 9.24
CA ASP A 60 -7.16 -0.17 9.44
C ASP A 60 -5.95 -0.60 10.29
N LEU A 61 -4.82 0.09 10.12
CA LEU A 61 -3.55 -0.15 10.81
C LEU A 61 -3.16 1.02 11.72
#